data_AF-A0A7J0C3G4-F1
#
_entry.id   AF-A0A7J0C3G4-F1
#
_cell.length_a   1.000
_cell.length_b   1.000
_cell.length_c   1.000
_cell.angle_alpha   90.00
_cell.angle_beta   90.00
_cell.angle_gamma   90.00
#
_symmetry.space_group_name_H-M   'P 1'
#
loop_
_entity.id
_entity.type
_entity.pdbx_description
1 polymer ?
#
loop_
_entity_poly.entity_id
_entity_poly.type
_entity_poly.pdbx_seq_one_letter_code
_entity_poly.pdbx_strand_id
1 'polypeptide(L)'
;MNSATHEVTALSEIEIKYRLAAADTLRTLMKRTGDGRPVSIRGLADAAEVHHSTIGDLLTGKQQTVSEPVAQAVADRIGVDLGVLWIRDGRTARILQRRQAVSS
;
A
#
# COMPACT_ATOMS: atom_id res chain seq x y z
N MET A 1 -33.45 -13.87 17.83
CA MET A 1 -32.06 -14.27 17.47
C MET A 1 -31.92 -14.12 15.96
N ASN A 2 -31.22 -13.08 15.47
CA ASN A 2 -30.74 -12.93 14.07
C ASN A 2 -30.04 -11.57 13.81
N SER A 3 -30.00 -10.63 14.77
CA SER A 3 -29.36 -9.31 14.55
C SER A 3 -27.82 -9.31 14.59
N ALA A 4 -27.19 -10.29 15.27
CA ALA A 4 -25.73 -10.31 15.41
C ALA A 4 -24.98 -10.75 14.14
N THR A 5 -25.64 -11.48 13.23
CA THR A 5 -25.00 -12.03 12.02
C THR A 5 -24.89 -11.00 10.89
N HIS A 6 -25.75 -9.97 10.86
CA HIS A 6 -25.70 -8.91 9.85
C HIS A 6 -24.67 -7.82 10.15
N GLU A 7 -24.28 -7.63 11.41
CA GLU A 7 -23.36 -6.57 11.82
C GLU A 7 -21.89 -6.92 11.55
N VAL A 8 -21.54 -8.21 11.57
CA VAL A 8 -20.19 -8.71 11.29
C VAL A 8 -19.84 -8.62 9.79
N THR A 9 -20.82 -8.73 8.90
CA THR A 9 -20.64 -8.66 7.44
C THR A 9 -20.33 -7.24 6.93
N ALA A 10 -20.83 -6.20 7.60
CA ALA A 10 -20.61 -4.81 7.17
C ALA A 10 -19.19 -4.31 7.48
N LEU A 11 -18.52 -4.87 8.49
CA LEU A 11 -17.13 -4.53 8.84
C LEU A 11 -16.12 -5.11 7.83
N SER A 12 -16.49 -6.19 7.11
CA SER A 12 -15.64 -6.80 6.07
C SER A 12 -15.63 -6.06 4.72
N GLU A 13 -16.47 -5.04 4.51
CA GLU A 13 -16.56 -4.31 3.23
C GLU A 13 -15.78 -2.99 3.20
N ILE A 14 -15.14 -2.58 4.30
CA ILE A 14 -14.23 -1.42 4.28
C ILE A 14 -12.89 -1.88 3.73
N GLU A 15 -12.79 -1.94 2.40
CA GLU A 15 -11.53 -2.22 1.73
C GLU A 15 -10.54 -1.09 2.03
N ILE A 16 -9.49 -1.40 2.79
CA ILE A 16 -8.43 -0.45 3.10
C ILE A 16 -7.56 -0.30 1.84
N LYS A 17 -7.52 0.92 1.32
CA LYS A 17 -6.61 1.28 0.23
C LYS A 17 -5.37 1.95 0.80
N TYR A 18 -4.28 1.85 0.06
CA TYR A 18 -3.03 2.55 0.32
C TYR A 18 -2.62 3.30 -0.93
N ARG A 19 -2.28 4.57 -0.76
CA ARG A 19 -1.77 5.45 -1.80
C ARG A 19 -0.24 5.47 -1.76
N LEU A 20 0.39 5.35 -2.92
CA LEU A 20 1.84 5.50 -3.02
C LEU A 20 2.23 6.94 -2.68
N ALA A 21 3.14 7.11 -1.71
CA ALA A 21 3.55 8.43 -1.23
C ALA A 21 4.34 9.20 -2.31
N ALA A 22 5.29 8.52 -2.95
CA ALA A 22 6.11 9.07 -4.03
C ALA A 22 6.63 7.96 -4.97
N ALA A 23 6.34 8.07 -6.26
CA ALA A 23 6.80 7.10 -7.27
C ALA A 23 8.32 7.05 -7.40
N ASP A 24 9.01 8.19 -7.23
CA ASP A 24 10.48 8.25 -7.34
C ASP A 24 11.20 7.58 -6.17
N THR A 25 10.59 7.59 -4.99
CA THR A 25 11.08 6.80 -3.84
C THR A 25 11.02 5.31 -4.17
N LEU A 26 9.90 4.83 -4.72
CA LEU A 26 9.78 3.44 -5.15
C LEU A 26 10.84 3.10 -6.22
N ARG A 27 11.01 3.95 -7.25
CA ARG A 27 12.07 3.76 -8.27
C ARG A 27 13.47 3.66 -7.65
N THR A 28 13.73 4.48 -6.65
CA THR A 28 15.05 4.53 -5.99
C THR A 28 15.29 3.25 -5.21
N LEU A 29 14.31 2.80 -4.42
CA LEU A 29 14.41 1.58 -3.64
C LEU A 29 14.46 0.32 -4.51
N MET A 30 13.81 0.32 -5.68
CA MET A 30 13.92 -0.79 -6.65
C MET A 30 15.35 -1.01 -7.17
N LYS A 31 16.20 0.01 -7.16
CA LYS A 31 17.61 -0.13 -7.61
C LYS A 31 18.46 -0.92 -6.61
N ARG A 32 18.11 -0.90 -5.33
CA ARG A 32 18.81 -1.60 -4.26
C ARG A 32 17.85 -1.82 -3.09
N THR A 33 17.27 -3.01 -3.03
CA THR A 33 16.32 -3.38 -1.98
C THR A 33 17.04 -3.73 -0.66
N GLY A 34 16.28 -4.07 0.38
CA GLY A 34 16.82 -4.49 1.69
C GLY A 34 17.75 -5.70 1.61
N ASP A 35 17.62 -6.54 0.58
CA ASP A 35 18.52 -7.68 0.31
C ASP A 35 19.82 -7.27 -0.43
N GLY A 36 19.96 -5.98 -0.76
CA GLY A 36 21.11 -5.41 -1.47
C GLY A 36 21.09 -5.59 -3.00
N ARG A 37 20.05 -6.22 -3.57
CA ARG A 37 19.91 -6.48 -5.02
C ARG A 37 18.81 -5.61 -5.64
N PRO A 38 18.90 -5.32 -6.94
CA PRO A 38 17.83 -4.64 -7.66
C PRO A 38 16.62 -5.57 -7.84
N VAL A 39 15.42 -4.98 -7.98
CA VAL A 39 14.19 -5.69 -8.37
C VAL A 39 13.56 -5.01 -9.58
N SER A 40 13.07 -5.83 -10.52
CA SER A 40 12.40 -5.34 -11.73
C SER A 40 10.90 -5.12 -11.46
N ILE A 41 10.23 -4.40 -12.37
CA ILE A 41 8.76 -4.25 -12.34
C ILE A 41 8.06 -5.61 -12.28
N ARG A 42 8.52 -6.59 -13.08
CA ARG A 42 7.96 -7.95 -13.09
C ARG A 42 8.20 -8.65 -11.75
N GLY A 43 9.43 -8.62 -11.23
CA GLY A 43 9.73 -9.26 -9.94
C GLY A 43 8.96 -8.64 -8.77
N LEU A 44 8.64 -7.34 -8.84
CA LEU A 44 7.79 -6.68 -7.86
C LEU A 44 6.32 -7.11 -7.99
N ALA A 45 5.85 -7.22 -9.23
CA ALA A 45 4.48 -7.64 -9.53
C ALA A 45 4.23 -9.10 -9.14
N ASP A 46 5.20 -9.99 -9.42
CA ASP A 46 5.16 -11.39 -9.03
C ASP A 46 5.10 -11.54 -7.50
N ALA A 47 5.92 -10.77 -6.77
CA ALA A 47 5.92 -10.78 -5.31
C ALA A 47 4.60 -10.27 -4.70
N ALA A 48 3.90 -9.38 -5.40
CA ALA A 48 2.62 -8.83 -4.97
C ALA A 48 1.40 -9.54 -5.59
N GLU A 49 1.61 -10.60 -6.36
CA GLU A 49 0.57 -11.36 -7.06
C GLU A 49 -0.36 -10.49 -7.92
N VAL A 50 0.20 -9.47 -8.58
CA VAL A 50 -0.53 -8.56 -9.48
C VAL A 50 0.00 -8.61 -10.90
N HIS A 51 -0.81 -8.13 -11.84
CA HIS A 51 -0.34 -7.91 -13.19
C HIS A 51 0.74 -6.81 -13.21
N HIS A 52 1.80 -7.00 -13.99
CA HIS A 52 2.94 -6.06 -14.08
C HIS A 52 2.54 -4.62 -14.44
N SER A 53 1.42 -4.43 -15.13
CA SER A 53 0.88 -3.09 -15.43
C SER A 53 0.50 -2.33 -14.17
N THR A 54 0.09 -2.98 -13.08
CA THR A 54 -0.22 -2.31 -11.81
C THR A 54 1.00 -1.59 -11.26
N ILE A 55 2.16 -2.24 -11.27
CA ILE A 55 3.42 -1.62 -10.84
C ILE A 55 3.86 -0.52 -11.82
N GLY A 56 3.71 -0.73 -13.12
CA GLY A 56 3.97 0.30 -14.12
C GLY A 56 3.08 1.54 -13.97
N ASP A 57 1.79 1.35 -13.72
CA ASP A 57 0.80 2.41 -13.53
C ASP A 57 1.05 3.17 -12.23
N LEU A 58 1.53 2.51 -11.17
CA LEU A 58 2.00 3.14 -9.94
C LEU A 58 3.22 4.04 -10.16
N LEU A 59 4.23 3.53 -10.89
CA LEU A 59 5.43 4.29 -11.19
C LEU A 59 5.13 5.52 -12.07
N THR A 60 4.20 5.40 -13.02
CA THR A 60 3.79 6.50 -13.90
C THR A 60 2.77 7.45 -13.26
N GLY A 61 2.17 7.07 -12.13
CA GLY A 61 1.13 7.83 -11.44
C GLY A 61 -0.26 7.72 -12.07
N LYS A 62 -0.43 6.89 -13.12
CA LYS A 62 -1.73 6.55 -13.73
C LYS A 62 -2.64 5.84 -12.74
N GLN A 63 -2.06 5.03 -11.85
CA GLN A 63 -2.71 4.48 -10.67
C GLN A 63 -1.95 4.99 -9.45
N GLN A 64 -2.67 5.40 -8.40
CA GLN A 64 -2.03 5.91 -7.18
C GLN A 64 -2.31 5.03 -5.97
N THR A 65 -3.33 4.18 -6.04
CA THR A 65 -3.82 3.39 -4.91
C THR A 65 -3.83 1.91 -5.23
N VAL A 66 -3.60 1.09 -4.20
CA VAL A 66 -3.75 -0.38 -4.23
C VAL A 66 -4.44 -0.85 -2.96
N SER A 67 -4.83 -2.12 -2.90
CA SER A 67 -5.30 -2.76 -1.67
C SER A 67 -4.16 -2.95 -0.67
N GLU A 68 -4.51 -3.13 0.60
CA GLU A 68 -3.55 -3.40 1.68
C GLU A 68 -2.62 -4.59 1.43
N PRO A 69 -3.10 -5.78 0.98
CA PRO A 69 -2.20 -6.92 0.72
C PRO A 69 -1.15 -6.60 -0.35
N VAL A 70 -1.53 -5.88 -1.40
CA VAL A 70 -0.61 -5.48 -2.48
C VAL A 70 0.41 -4.47 -1.97
N ALA A 71 -0.02 -3.47 -1.19
CA ALA A 71 0.89 -2.49 -0.60
C ALA A 71 1.92 -3.14 0.32
N GLN A 72 1.47 -4.07 1.18
CA GLN A 72 2.31 -4.82 2.10
C GLN A 72 3.32 -5.69 1.36
N ALA A 73 2.87 -6.48 0.37
CA ALA A 73 3.75 -7.34 -0.41
C ALA A 73 4.84 -6.54 -1.17
N VAL A 74 4.49 -5.37 -1.70
CA VAL A 74 5.48 -4.46 -2.31
C VAL A 74 6.49 -3.96 -1.27
N ALA A 75 6.03 -3.54 -0.08
CA ALA A 75 6.91 -3.05 0.98
C ALA A 75 7.87 -4.16 1.46
N ASP A 76 7.34 -5.35 1.70
CA ASP A 76 8.12 -6.54 2.10
C ASP A 76 9.15 -6.91 1.05
N ARG A 77 8.76 -6.93 -0.24
CA ARG A 77 9.69 -7.24 -1.33
C ARG A 77 10.81 -6.21 -1.44
N ILE A 78 10.51 -4.94 -1.19
CA ILE A 78 11.51 -3.86 -1.16
C ILE A 78 12.37 -3.94 0.12
N GLY A 79 11.86 -4.52 1.20
CA GLY A 79 12.55 -4.59 2.49
C GLY A 79 12.42 -3.30 3.30
N VAL A 80 11.26 -2.65 3.27
CA VAL A 80 10.95 -1.44 4.06
C VAL A 80 9.61 -1.59 4.76
N ASP A 81 9.41 -0.83 5.85
CA ASP A 81 8.10 -0.76 6.51
C ASP A 81 7.04 -0.13 5.60
N LEU A 82 5.79 -0.57 5.71
CA LEU A 82 4.66 -0.13 4.88
C LEU A 82 4.55 1.41 4.81
N GLY A 83 4.71 2.10 5.95
CA GLY A 83 4.61 3.55 6.06
C GLY A 83 5.71 4.35 5.36
N VAL A 84 6.81 3.71 4.96
CA VAL A 84 7.89 4.36 4.19
C VAL A 84 7.45 4.68 2.77
N LEU A 85 6.67 3.78 2.17
CA LEU A 85 6.21 3.89 0.78
C LEU A 85 4.75 4.31 0.66
N TRP A 86 3.93 3.98 1.64
CA TRP A 86 2.48 4.00 1.50
C TRP A 86 1.80 4.87 2.56
N ILE A 87 0.77 5.58 2.12
CA ILE A 87 -0.12 6.35 2.98
C ILE A 87 -1.47 5.65 2.92
N ARG A 88 -2.01 5.24 4.07
CA ARG A 88 -3.35 4.68 4.13
C ARG A 88 -4.35 5.67 3.52
N ASP A 89 -5.14 5.22 2.56
CA ASP A 89 -6.13 6.03 1.86
C ASP A 89 -7.54 5.62 2.30
N GLY A 90 -8.31 6.61 2.78
CA GLY A 90 -9.61 6.40 3.42
C GLY A 90 -9.91 7.38 4.56
N ARG A 91 -11.18 7.42 4.99
CA ARG A 91 -11.71 8.38 5.98
C ARG A 91 -10.94 8.35 7.33
N THR A 92 -10.43 7.19 7.73
CA THR A 92 -9.69 6.99 8.99
C THR A 92 -8.28 7.58 8.98
N ALA A 93 -7.61 7.66 7.82
CA ALA A 93 -6.29 8.28 7.71
C ALA A 93 -6.33 9.78 8.06
N ARG A 94 -7.41 10.48 7.67
CA ARG A 94 -7.66 11.87 8.07
C ARG A 94 -7.84 12.03 9.58
N ILE A 95 -8.43 11.05 10.26
CA ILE A 95 -8.67 11.09 11.72
C ILE A 95 -7.36 10.90 12.50
N LEU A 96 -6.49 9.98 12.05
CA LEU A 96 -5.18 9.75 12.68
C LEU A 96 -4.24 10.94 12.50
N GLN A 97 -4.17 11.52 11.29
CA GLN A 97 -3.42 12.76 11.05
C GLN A 97 -3.91 13.92 11.94
N ARG A 98 -5.23 14.05 12.15
CA ARG A 98 -5.80 15.11 12.99
C ARG A 98 -5.46 14.94 14.48
N ARG A 99 -5.33 13.71 14.98
CA ARG A 99 -4.94 13.46 16.39
C ARG A 99 -3.47 13.77 16.66
N GLN A 100 -2.60 13.50 15.69
CA GLN A 100 -1.18 13.82 15.80
C GLN A 100 -0.92 15.33 15.75
N ALA A 101 -1.66 16.07 14.93
CA ALA A 101 -1.53 17.54 14.82
C ALA A 101 -2.04 18.34 16.03
N VAL A 102 -2.81 17.73 16.94
CA VAL A 102 -3.34 18.37 18.16
C VAL A 102 -2.44 18.10 19.37
N SER A 103 -1.47 17.20 19.24
CA SER A 103 -0.55 16.80 20.32
C SER A 103 0.86 17.37 20.13
N SER A 104 1.02 18.44 19.34
CA SER A 104 2.27 19.17 19.10
C SER A 104 2.08 20.66 19.33
#